data_AF-A0A563C7B9-F1
#
_entry.id   AF-A0A563C7B9-F1
#
_cell.length_a   1.000
_cell.length_b   1.000
_cell.length_c   1.000
_cell.angle_alpha   90.00
_cell.angle_beta   90.00
_cell.angle_gamma   90.00
#
_symmetry.space_group_name_H-M   'P 1'
#
loop_
_entity.id
_entity.type
_entity.pdbx_description
1 polymer ?
#
loop_
_entity_poly.entity_id
_entity_poly.type
_entity_poly.pdbx_seq_one_letter_code
_entity_poly.pdbx_strand_id
1 'polypeptide(L)'
;MNKKLAVLIALFSIGFFTLFSTNTYAQVPSVTEGGGGGSTSSSDGKCRTHFLFIPTWYRGLTDGNCNIQLKADEGSNTGSGISKIVWTIALNLIQGLATIVAYATIIYMIYGSMLYSLAQGDPKKLGAAKSTISNAIIGFVISLISAVIVNFIFGVLSK
;
A
#
# COMPACT_ATOMS: atom_id res chain seq x y z
N MET A 1 -7.74 24.14 -10.85
CA MET A 1 -7.23 22.91 -11.50
C MET A 1 -6.69 23.30 -12.86
N ASN A 2 -5.37 23.33 -13.00
CA ASN A 2 -4.72 23.87 -14.20
C ASN A 2 -4.95 22.94 -15.38
N LYS A 3 -5.28 23.48 -16.56
CA LYS A 3 -5.60 22.67 -17.76
C LYS A 3 -4.51 21.64 -18.09
N LYS A 4 -3.25 21.98 -17.84
CA LYS A 4 -2.09 21.07 -18.02
C LYS A 4 -2.09 19.89 -17.03
N LEU A 5 -2.53 20.11 -15.79
CA LEU A 5 -2.63 19.08 -14.77
C LEU A 5 -3.77 18.11 -15.08
N ALA A 6 -4.91 18.62 -15.55
CA ALA A 6 -6.05 17.78 -15.95
C ALA A 6 -5.73 16.90 -17.17
N VAL A 7 -4.99 17.43 -18.15
CA VAL A 7 -4.55 16.68 -19.34
C VAL A 7 -3.55 15.59 -18.98
N LEU A 8 -2.60 15.86 -18.07
CA LEU A 8 -1.64 14.85 -17.59
C LEU A 8 -2.33 13.71 -16.84
N ILE A 9 -3.31 14.01 -15.99
CA ILE A 9 -4.09 12.99 -15.27
C ILE A 9 -4.91 12.14 -16.25
N ALA A 10 -5.52 12.75 -17.27
CA ALA A 10 -6.32 12.04 -18.27
C ALA A 10 -5.48 11.15 -19.20
N LEU A 11 -4.31 11.62 -19.65
CA LEU A 11 -3.39 10.81 -20.45
C LEU A 11 -2.81 9.65 -19.63
N PHE A 12 -2.59 9.88 -18.33
CA PHE A 12 -2.09 8.84 -17.43
C PHE A 12 -3.15 7.77 -17.13
N SER A 13 -4.42 8.12 -16.94
CA SER A 13 -5.47 7.12 -16.73
C SER A 13 -5.75 6.26 -17.97
N ILE A 14 -5.60 6.80 -19.18
CA ILE A 14 -5.67 6.02 -20.42
C ILE A 14 -4.49 5.03 -20.51
N GLY A 15 -3.27 5.47 -20.17
CA GLY A 15 -2.08 4.60 -20.14
C GLY A 15 -2.10 3.55 -19.01
N PHE A 16 -2.67 3.90 -17.85
CA PHE A 16 -2.84 2.97 -16.74
C PHE A 16 -3.90 1.90 -17.07
N PHE A 17 -4.98 2.26 -17.75
CA PHE A 17 -6.03 1.31 -18.15
C PHE A 17 -5.52 0.26 -19.17
N THR A 18 -4.65 0.64 -20.11
CA THR A 18 -4.08 -0.30 -21.09
C THR A 18 -3.01 -1.21 -20.50
N LEU A 19 -2.21 -0.71 -19.55
CA LEU A 19 -1.21 -1.51 -18.83
C LEU A 19 -1.84 -2.44 -17.77
N PHE A 20 -2.93 -2.00 -17.13
CA PHE A 20 -3.69 -2.80 -16.17
C PHE A 20 -4.45 -3.93 -16.89
N SER A 21 -5.12 -3.64 -18.02
CA SER A 21 -5.89 -4.63 -18.78
C SER A 21 -5.07 -5.80 -19.32
N THR A 22 -3.75 -5.67 -19.44
CA THR A 22 -2.86 -6.75 -19.90
C THR A 22 -2.12 -7.46 -18.76
N ASN A 23 -2.13 -6.91 -17.54
CA ASN A 23 -1.49 -7.51 -16.36
C ASN A 23 -2.46 -8.02 -15.28
N THR A 24 -3.76 -7.73 -15.36
CA THR A 24 -4.75 -8.32 -14.44
C THR A 24 -5.30 -9.65 -14.96
N TYR A 25 -4.46 -10.67 -14.88
CA TYR A 25 -4.90 -11.99 -14.42
C TYR A 25 -4.21 -12.31 -13.08
N ALA A 26 -4.14 -11.33 -12.18
CA ALA A 26 -3.98 -11.64 -10.77
C ALA A 26 -5.38 -11.76 -10.17
N GLN A 27 -5.68 -12.95 -9.66
CA GLN A 27 -6.86 -13.26 -8.84
C GLN A 27 -7.15 -12.07 -7.91
N VAL A 28 -8.37 -11.55 -7.96
CA VAL A 28 -8.90 -10.71 -6.87
C VAL A 28 -8.99 -11.66 -5.68
N PRO A 29 -8.17 -11.53 -4.61
CA PRO A 29 -8.55 -12.17 -3.37
C PRO A 29 -9.88 -11.52 -3.00
N SER A 30 -10.93 -12.33 -2.98
CA SER A 30 -12.25 -11.94 -2.51
C SER A 30 -12.07 -11.20 -1.19
N VAL A 31 -12.35 -9.89 -1.20
CA VAL A 31 -12.55 -9.16 0.04
C VAL A 31 -13.87 -9.71 0.55
N THR A 32 -13.78 -10.74 1.39
CA THR A 32 -14.90 -11.24 2.16
C THR A 32 -15.41 -10.05 2.95
N GLU A 33 -16.59 -9.55 2.58
CA GLU A 33 -17.36 -8.62 3.39
C GLU A 33 -17.60 -9.30 4.74
N GLY A 34 -16.81 -8.87 5.73
CA GLY A 34 -16.94 -9.26 7.12
C GLY A 34 -16.81 -8.01 7.95
N GLY A 35 -17.93 -7.32 8.14
CA GLY A 35 -18.07 -6.41 9.27
C GLY A 35 -17.81 -7.18 10.57
N GLY A 36 -17.15 -6.52 11.52
CA GLY A 36 -16.93 -7.05 12.86
C GLY A 36 -15.50 -7.51 13.09
N GLY A 37 -14.89 -6.98 14.16
CA GLY A 37 -13.52 -7.28 14.55
C GLY A 37 -13.23 -8.78 14.62
N GLY A 38 -12.13 -9.19 14.02
CA GLY A 38 -11.70 -10.58 14.03
C GLY A 38 -10.26 -10.65 13.59
N SER A 39 -9.40 -11.09 14.51
CA SER A 39 -8.00 -11.40 14.24
C SER A 39 -7.95 -12.50 13.19
N THR A 40 -7.38 -12.24 12.01
CA THR A 40 -6.91 -13.32 11.14
C THR A 40 -5.62 -13.87 11.75
N SER A 41 -5.81 -14.75 12.72
CA SER A 41 -4.77 -15.56 13.32
C SER A 41 -4.14 -16.47 12.25
N SER A 42 -2.86 -16.20 11.98
CA SER A 42 -1.77 -17.13 11.68
C SER A 42 -2.12 -18.61 11.49
N SER A 43 -1.62 -19.19 10.41
CA SER A 43 -1.06 -20.55 10.45
C SER A 43 0.43 -20.47 10.84
N ASP A 44 0.67 -20.08 12.09
CA ASP A 44 1.86 -20.34 12.91
C ASP A 44 1.55 -19.86 14.33
N GLY A 45 1.09 -20.79 15.16
CA GLY A 45 0.41 -20.53 16.43
C GLY A 45 1.37 -20.14 17.55
N LYS A 46 1.51 -18.82 17.79
CA LYS A 46 1.69 -18.18 19.12
C LYS A 46 1.92 -16.66 19.05
N CYS A 47 2.32 -16.10 17.90
CA CYS A 47 2.84 -14.73 17.83
C CYS A 47 1.91 -13.77 17.09
N ARG A 48 1.75 -12.56 17.63
CA ARG A 48 0.99 -11.50 17.00
C ARG A 48 1.76 -10.98 15.78
N THR A 49 1.30 -11.32 14.59
CA THR A 49 1.88 -10.90 13.29
C THR A 49 1.32 -9.58 12.78
N HIS A 50 0.25 -9.10 13.42
CA HIS A 50 -0.50 -7.93 13.02
C HIS A 50 -0.97 -7.16 14.26
N PHE A 51 -0.68 -5.87 14.31
CA PHE A 51 -1.13 -4.97 15.35
C PHE A 51 -2.07 -3.94 14.71
N LEU A 52 -3.37 -4.01 15.01
CA LEU A 52 -4.39 -3.09 14.47
C LEU A 52 -4.35 -2.98 12.93
N PHE A 53 -4.60 -4.07 12.20
CA PHE A 53 -4.58 -4.13 10.73
C PHE A 53 -3.25 -3.74 10.06
N ILE A 54 -2.20 -3.43 10.82
CA ILE A 54 -0.86 -3.13 10.29
C ILE A 54 0.06 -4.35 10.49
N PRO A 55 0.74 -4.82 9.43
CA PRO A 55 1.73 -5.89 9.53
C PRO A 55 2.91 -5.45 10.40
N THR A 56 3.36 -6.33 11.28
CA THR A 56 4.52 -6.06 12.12
C THR A 56 5.81 -6.17 11.34
N TRP A 57 6.79 -5.32 11.65
CA TRP A 57 8.10 -5.32 10.98
C TRP A 57 8.88 -6.64 11.15
N TYR A 58 8.65 -7.36 12.26
CA TYR A 58 9.31 -8.64 12.57
C TYR A 58 8.60 -9.88 11.98
N ARG A 59 7.56 -9.67 11.15
CA ARG A 59 6.75 -10.78 10.59
C ARG A 59 7.62 -11.69 9.72
N GLY A 60 7.74 -12.96 10.09
CA GLY A 60 8.60 -13.95 9.41
C GLY A 60 9.99 -14.13 10.03
N LEU A 61 10.28 -13.50 11.17
CA LEU A 61 11.55 -13.65 11.92
C LEU A 61 11.36 -14.22 13.33
N THR A 62 10.22 -14.90 13.56
CA THR A 62 9.79 -15.30 14.90
C THR A 62 9.65 -16.82 14.97
N ASP A 63 10.16 -17.42 16.04
CA ASP A 63 10.03 -18.85 16.31
C ASP A 63 8.67 -19.22 16.96
N GLY A 64 8.46 -20.51 17.21
CA GLY A 64 7.27 -21.03 17.89
C GLY A 64 7.13 -20.60 19.36
N ASN A 65 8.00 -19.75 19.90
CA ASN A 65 7.96 -19.20 21.26
C ASN A 65 7.92 -17.67 21.29
N CYS A 66 7.71 -17.01 20.14
CA CYS A 66 7.67 -15.56 20.02
C CYS A 66 8.95 -14.84 20.40
N ASN A 67 10.08 -15.52 20.22
CA ASN A 67 11.38 -14.87 20.31
C ASN A 67 11.83 -14.44 18.91
N ILE A 68 12.43 -13.25 18.82
CA ILE A 68 12.97 -12.74 17.56
C ILE A 68 14.29 -13.47 17.33
N GLN A 69 14.24 -14.50 16.49
CA GLN A 69 15.42 -15.27 16.13
C GLN A 69 15.88 -14.81 14.76
N LEU A 70 17.04 -14.16 14.71
CA LEU A 70 17.77 -13.88 13.47
C LEU A 70 18.42 -15.18 12.99
N LYS A 71 17.63 -16.20 12.66
CA LYS A 71 18.14 -17.42 12.02
C LYS A 71 18.53 -17.05 10.59
N ALA A 72 19.78 -16.70 10.39
CA ALA A 72 20.42 -16.85 9.10
C ALA A 72 20.46 -18.36 8.82
N ASP A 73 19.83 -18.81 7.73
CA ASP A 73 19.82 -20.22 7.33
C ASP A 73 21.23 -20.83 7.39
N GLU A 74 21.36 -21.93 8.12
CA GLU A 74 22.55 -22.79 8.14
C GLU A 74 22.70 -23.49 6.78
N GLY A 75 23.24 -22.76 5.81
CA GLY A 75 23.42 -23.27 4.45
C GLY A 75 23.74 -22.21 3.39
N SER A 76 23.70 -20.92 3.73
CA SER A 76 24.17 -19.87 2.82
C SER A 76 25.42 -19.21 3.39
N ASN A 77 26.45 -19.04 2.55
CA ASN A 77 27.66 -18.29 2.90
C ASN A 77 27.27 -17.06 3.72
N THR A 78 27.91 -16.86 4.87
CA THR A 78 27.58 -15.93 5.98
C THR A 78 27.13 -14.51 5.59
N GLY A 79 27.33 -14.06 4.35
CA GLY A 79 26.79 -12.80 3.79
C GLY A 79 25.39 -12.84 3.15
N SER A 80 24.83 -14.01 2.78
CA SER A 80 23.55 -14.09 2.04
C SER A 80 22.33 -14.14 2.96
N GLY A 81 22.45 -14.72 4.16
CA GLY A 81 21.37 -14.78 5.15
C GLY A 81 20.96 -13.41 5.69
N ILE A 82 21.94 -12.55 6.00
CA ILE A 82 21.68 -11.18 6.49
C ILE A 82 20.99 -10.34 5.41
N SER A 83 21.39 -10.51 4.15
CA SER A 83 20.79 -9.78 3.02
C SER A 83 19.30 -10.11 2.84
N LYS A 84 18.91 -11.39 2.97
CA LYS A 84 17.49 -11.80 2.93
C LYS A 84 16.68 -11.28 4.11
N ILE A 85 17.27 -11.27 5.30
CA ILE A 85 16.65 -10.73 6.52
C ILE A 85 16.37 -9.23 6.37
N VAL A 86 17.38 -8.46 5.95
CA VAL A 86 17.25 -7.02 5.71
C VAL A 86 16.17 -6.75 4.65
N TRP A 87 16.16 -7.53 3.57
CA TRP A 87 15.17 -7.40 2.51
C TRP A 87 13.74 -7.72 2.99
N THR A 88 13.58 -8.76 3.81
CA THR A 88 12.27 -9.15 4.37
C THR A 88 11.71 -8.09 5.32
N ILE A 89 12.56 -7.52 6.17
CA ILE A 89 12.18 -6.41 7.06
C ILE A 89 11.75 -5.19 6.23
N ALA A 90 12.53 -4.85 5.19
CA ALA A 90 12.21 -3.73 4.31
C ALA A 90 10.85 -3.90 3.62
N LEU A 91 10.58 -5.09 3.05
CA LEU A 91 9.30 -5.40 2.41
C LEU A 91 8.12 -5.30 3.37
N ASN A 92 8.25 -5.89 4.57
CA ASN A 92 7.19 -5.82 5.58
C ASN A 92 6.95 -4.38 6.07
N LEU A 93 8.01 -3.57 6.21
CA LEU A 93 7.90 -2.17 6.59
C LEU A 93 7.18 -1.36 5.50
N ILE A 94 7.55 -1.54 4.23
CA ILE A 94 6.89 -0.89 3.09
C ILE A 94 5.41 -1.28 3.05
N GLN A 95 5.09 -2.56 3.29
CA GLN A 95 3.70 -3.04 3.32
C GLN A 95 2.91 -2.44 4.50
N GLY A 96 3.55 -2.26 5.66
CA GLY A 96 2.97 -1.57 6.81
C GLY A 96 2.66 -0.11 6.52
N LEU A 97 3.62 0.61 5.95
CA LEU A 97 3.46 2.01 5.55
C LEU A 97 2.39 2.17 4.46
N ALA A 98 2.36 1.28 3.46
CA ALA A 98 1.35 1.29 2.41
C ALA A 98 -0.06 1.12 2.99
N THR A 99 -0.20 0.27 4.01
CA THR A 99 -1.48 0.08 4.72
C THR A 99 -1.91 1.36 5.43
N ILE A 100 -1.00 2.03 6.14
CA ILE A 100 -1.28 3.30 6.83
C ILE A 100 -1.69 4.39 5.82
N VAL A 101 -0.98 4.49 4.69
CA VAL A 101 -1.29 5.45 3.62
C VAL A 101 -2.66 5.17 3.01
N ALA A 102 -3.04 3.89 2.81
CA ALA A 102 -4.35 3.52 2.29
C ALA A 102 -5.47 4.02 3.23
N TYR A 103 -5.35 3.77 4.54
CA TYR A 103 -6.33 4.26 5.51
C TYR A 103 -6.38 5.79 5.58
N ALA A 104 -5.23 6.46 5.60
CA ALA A 104 -5.17 7.92 5.58
C ALA A 104 -5.87 8.50 4.34
N THR A 105 -5.62 7.91 3.17
CA THR A 105 -6.25 8.32 1.89
C THR A 105 -7.77 8.23 1.95
N ILE A 106 -8.32 7.14 2.50
CA ILE A 106 -9.76 6.96 2.66
C ILE A 106 -10.34 8.05 3.57
N ILE A 107 -9.69 8.35 4.70
CA ILE A 107 -10.15 9.40 5.63
C ILE A 107 -10.16 10.77 4.94
N TYR A 108 -9.10 11.12 4.21
CA TYR A 108 -9.04 12.38 3.47
C TYR A 108 -10.05 12.46 2.33
N MET A 109 -10.34 11.33 1.66
CA MET A 109 -11.35 11.25 0.61
C MET A 109 -12.75 11.50 1.16
N ILE A 110 -13.09 10.90 2.30
CA ILE A 110 -14.37 11.11 2.98
C ILE A 110 -14.49 12.55 3.50
N TYR A 111 -13.42 13.09 4.11
CA TYR A 111 -13.41 14.47 4.58
C TYR A 111 -13.63 15.47 3.44
N GLY A 112 -12.95 15.26 2.31
CA GLY A 112 -13.11 16.08 1.12
C GLY A 112 -14.52 16.00 0.52
N SER A 113 -15.12 14.80 0.48
CA SER A 113 -16.46 14.60 -0.09
C SER A 113 -17.55 15.31 0.72
N MET A 114 -17.49 15.23 2.05
CA MET A 114 -18.43 15.96 2.91
C MET A 114 -18.22 17.46 2.81
N LEU A 115 -16.97 17.93 2.82
CA LEU A 115 -16.67 19.37 2.70
C LEU A 115 -17.18 19.97 1.38
N TYR A 116 -17.19 19.19 0.30
CA TYR A 116 -17.76 19.60 -0.97
C TYR A 116 -19.29 19.75 -0.92
N SER A 117 -19.98 18.79 -0.30
CA SER A 117 -21.44 18.78 -0.18
C SER A 117 -21.97 19.87 0.76
N LEU A 118 -21.23 20.20 1.83
CA LEU A 118 -21.64 21.21 2.81
C LEU A 118 -21.32 22.65 2.37
N ALA A 119 -20.61 22.86 1.27
CA ALA A 119 -20.12 24.19 0.90
C ALA A 119 -21.21 25.17 0.41
N GLN A 120 -22.47 24.74 0.23
CA GLN A 120 -23.67 25.57 -0.07
C GLN A 120 -23.46 26.73 -1.06
N GLY A 121 -22.53 26.60 -2.02
CA GLY A 121 -22.25 27.63 -3.02
C GLY A 121 -21.20 28.69 -2.63
N ASP A 122 -20.55 28.63 -1.47
CA ASP A 122 -19.41 29.51 -1.16
C ASP A 122 -18.18 29.10 -2.01
N PRO A 123 -17.73 29.95 -2.96
CA PRO A 123 -16.62 29.64 -3.85
C PRO A 123 -15.30 29.41 -3.09
N LYS A 124 -15.09 30.00 -1.90
CA LYS A 124 -13.89 29.78 -1.10
C LYS A 124 -13.87 28.36 -0.51
N LYS A 125 -14.99 27.90 0.03
CA LYS A 125 -15.13 26.56 0.60
C LYS A 125 -15.09 25.47 -0.47
N LEU A 126 -15.69 25.72 -1.63
CA LEU A 126 -15.62 24.85 -2.81
C LEU A 126 -14.20 24.75 -3.38
N GLY A 127 -13.48 25.88 -3.43
CA GLY A 127 -12.08 25.90 -3.87
C GLY A 127 -11.17 25.07 -2.97
N ALA A 128 -11.33 25.22 -1.66
CA ALA A 128 -10.58 24.46 -0.65
C ALA A 128 -10.90 22.96 -0.68
N ALA A 129 -12.18 22.56 -0.80
CA ALA A 129 -12.55 21.15 -0.91
C ALA A 129 -11.92 20.47 -2.14
N LYS A 130 -11.93 21.16 -3.29
CA LYS A 130 -11.34 20.64 -4.53
C LYS A 130 -9.83 20.49 -4.45
N SER A 131 -9.11 21.43 -3.83
CA SER A 131 -7.66 21.32 -3.68
C SER A 131 -7.27 20.20 -2.71
N THR A 132 -8.02 20.01 -1.62
CA THR A 132 -7.81 18.89 -0.68
C THR A 132 -7.99 17.54 -1.37
N ILE A 133 -9.08 17.35 -2.12
CA ILE A 133 -9.34 16.09 -2.84
C ILE A 133 -8.28 15.84 -3.91
N SER A 134 -7.94 16.86 -4.69
CA SER A 134 -6.96 16.73 -5.78
C SER A 134 -5.58 16.33 -5.23
N ASN A 135 -5.15 16.96 -4.13
CA ASN A 135 -3.85 16.65 -3.52
C ASN A 135 -3.83 15.22 -2.94
N ALA A 136 -4.92 14.77 -2.32
CA ALA A 136 -5.03 13.40 -1.81
C ALA A 136 -4.95 12.35 -2.94
N ILE A 137 -5.65 12.60 -4.05
CA ILE A 137 -5.62 11.69 -5.22
C ILE A 137 -4.23 11.64 -5.85
N ILE A 138 -3.55 12.78 -5.98
CA ILE A 138 -2.20 12.83 -6.56
C ILE A 138 -1.23 11.97 -5.74
N GLY A 139 -1.26 12.08 -4.41
CA GLY A 139 -0.42 11.27 -3.53
C GLY A 139 -0.71 9.76 -3.65
N PHE A 140 -1.99 9.40 -3.75
CA PHE A 140 -2.41 8.00 -3.92
C PHE A 140 -1.95 7.43 -5.27
N VAL A 141 -2.15 8.17 -6.36
CA VAL A 141 -1.73 7.75 -7.70
C VAL A 141 -0.22 7.53 -7.78
N ILE A 142 0.58 8.44 -7.22
CA ILE A 142 2.05 8.27 -7.17
C ILE A 142 2.44 6.99 -6.42
N SER A 143 1.76 6.68 -5.32
CA SER A 143 2.00 5.45 -4.55
C SER A 143 1.73 4.19 -5.38
N LEU A 144 0.65 4.16 -6.15
CA LEU A 144 0.33 3.02 -7.03
C LEU A 144 1.39 2.83 -8.11
N ILE A 145 1.85 3.91 -8.72
CA ILE A 145 2.87 3.87 -9.78
C ILE A 145 4.20 3.36 -9.24
N SER A 146 4.56 3.76 -8.02
CA SER A 146 5.79 3.32 -7.37
C SER A 146 5.88 1.79 -7.27
N ALA A 147 4.79 1.12 -6.87
CA ALA A 147 4.77 -0.34 -6.77
C ALA A 147 4.99 -1.03 -8.13
N VAL A 148 4.39 -0.50 -9.20
CA VAL A 148 4.55 -1.03 -10.56
C VAL A 148 6.01 -0.90 -11.02
N ILE A 149 6.64 0.25 -10.77
CA ILE A 149 8.04 0.48 -11.15
C ILE A 149 8.99 -0.47 -10.41
N VAL A 150 8.79 -0.66 -9.10
CA VAL A 150 9.62 -1.56 -8.29
C VAL A 150 9.55 -3.00 -8.84
N ASN A 151 8.35 -3.48 -9.16
CA ASN A 151 8.16 -4.81 -9.74
C ASN A 151 8.79 -4.94 -11.14
N PHE A 152 8.72 -3.88 -11.95
CA PHE A 152 9.35 -3.85 -13.27
C PHE A 152 10.88 -3.98 -13.17
N ILE A 153 11.51 -3.29 -12.22
CA ILE A 153 12.96 -3.37 -12.00
C ILE A 153 13.38 -4.80 -11.62
N PHE A 154 12.63 -5.47 -10.74
CA PHE A 154 12.90 -6.88 -10.40
C PHE A 154 12.74 -7.81 -11.60
N GLY A 155 11.71 -7.59 -12.43
CA GLY A 155 11.48 -8.38 -13.64
C GLY A 155 12.59 -8.24 -14.69
N VAL A 156 13.22 -7.07 -14.79
CA VAL A 156 14.32 -6.81 -15.73
C VAL A 156 15.67 -7.32 -15.21
N LEU A 157 15.95 -7.19 -13.91
CA LEU A 157 17.23 -7.60 -13.32
C LEU A 157 17.34 -9.11 -13.03
N SER A 158 16.22 -9.82 -12.95
CA SER A 158 16.20 -11.28 -12.74
C SER A 158 16.40 -12.09 -14.03
N LYS A 159 16.63 -11.42 -15.15
CA LYS A 159 16.89 -12.04 -16.46
C LYS A 159 18.35 -11.81 -16.85
#